data_AF-A0ABC9X5H8-F1
#
_entry.id   AF-A0ABC9X5H8-F1
#
_cell.length_a   1.000
_cell.length_b   1.000
_cell.length_c   1.000
_cell.angle_alpha   90.00
_cell.angle_beta   90.00
_cell.angle_gamma   90.00
#
_symmetry.space_group_name_H-M   'P 1'
#
loop_
_entity.id
_entity.type
_entity.pdbx_description
1 polymer ?
#
loop_
_entity_poly.entity_id
_entity_poly.type
_entity_poly.pdbx_seq_one_letter_code
_entity_poly.pdbx_strand_id
1 'polypeptide(L)'
;MSKWRPVTSGVPQGLERRDAIQRDLDRLERWACANLVKFKRAKCEVLHVGRRNAKHNYRLGEEWIESSPEKDLGVLIDEKLNMTQQSVLAAQKANGDLGCITNSVTRRSREGILPL
;
A
#
# COMPACT_ATOMS: atom_id res chain seq x y z
N MET A 1 -0.99 29.29 14.01
CA MET A 1 -1.43 28.21 13.11
C MET A 1 -0.53 28.19 11.89
N SER A 2 0.45 27.29 11.88
CA SER A 2 1.47 27.26 10.81
C SER A 2 0.87 26.69 9.54
N LYS A 3 0.89 27.50 8.49
CA LYS A 3 0.39 27.19 7.15
C LYS A 3 1.33 26.15 6.51
N TRP A 4 0.85 24.92 6.33
CA TRP A 4 1.56 23.93 5.54
C TRP A 4 1.68 24.43 4.11
N ARG A 5 2.91 24.59 3.62
CA ARG A 5 3.15 24.77 2.18
C ARG A 5 3.17 23.38 1.52
N PRO A 6 2.47 23.18 0.40
CA PRO A 6 2.63 21.96 -0.37
C PRO A 6 4.06 21.92 -0.91
N VAL A 7 4.76 20.82 -0.65
CA VAL A 7 6.01 20.51 -1.34
C VAL A 7 5.63 20.34 -2.80
N THR A 8 5.99 21.30 -3.64
CA THR A 8 5.91 21.16 -5.09
C THR A 8 6.90 20.06 -5.47
N SER A 9 6.37 18.86 -5.70
CA SER A 9 7.12 17.69 -6.10
C SER A 9 7.66 17.86 -7.51
N GLY A 10 8.77 18.57 -7.64
CA GLY A 10 9.71 18.34 -8.73
C GLY A 10 10.51 17.08 -8.43
N VAL A 11 9.84 15.92 -8.34
CA VAL A 11 10.54 14.62 -8.29
C VAL A 11 10.76 14.21 -9.75
N PRO A 12 12.03 14.06 -10.19
CA PRO A 12 12.34 13.63 -11.54
C PRO A 12 11.63 12.30 -11.83
N GLN A 13 10.87 12.30 -12.92
CA GLN A 13 9.95 11.21 -13.25
C GLN A 13 10.73 9.96 -13.64
N GLY A 14 10.44 8.85 -12.95
CA GLY A 14 10.63 7.48 -13.42
C GLY A 14 12.05 6.94 -13.48
N LEU A 15 12.93 7.55 -14.30
CA LEU A 15 14.22 6.98 -14.68
C LEU A 15 15.28 7.17 -13.59
N GLU A 16 15.49 8.39 -13.11
CA GLU A 16 16.50 8.69 -12.08
C GLU A 16 16.25 7.93 -10.78
N ARG A 17 14.98 7.70 -10.44
CA ARG A 17 14.58 6.92 -9.26
C ARG A 17 14.89 5.44 -9.43
N ARG A 18 14.74 4.89 -10.65
CA ARG A 18 15.12 3.49 -10.97
C ARG A 18 16.63 3.33 -10.90
N ASP A 19 17.37 4.25 -11.50
CA ASP A 19 18.84 4.22 -11.50
C ASP A 19 19.40 4.34 -10.09
N ALA A 20 18.77 5.16 -9.22
CA ALA A 20 19.14 5.24 -7.81
C ALA A 20 18.98 3.91 -7.07
N ILE A 21 17.85 3.22 -7.27
CA ILE A 21 17.58 1.92 -6.64
C ILE A 21 18.59 0.87 -7.13
N GLN A 22 18.87 0.81 -8.43
CA GLN A 22 19.87 -0.14 -8.96
C GLN A 22 21.27 0.14 -8.39
N ARG A 23 21.67 1.41 -8.28
CA ARG A 23 22.96 1.78 -7.66
C ARG A 23 23.05 1.36 -6.19
N ASP A 24 21.95 1.44 -5.45
CA ASP A 24 21.92 1.02 -4.04
C ASP A 24 22.04 -0.51 -3.92
N LEU A 25 21.40 -1.25 -4.82
CA LEU A 25 21.56 -2.71 -4.92
C LEU A 25 23.01 -3.11 -5.25
N ASP A 26 23.64 -2.43 -6.21
CA ASP A 26 25.04 -2.68 -6.57
C ASP A 26 25.98 -2.39 -5.38
N ARG A 27 25.69 -1.35 -4.59
CA ARG A 27 26.44 -1.04 -3.36
C ARG A 27 26.26 -2.11 -2.29
N LEU A 28 25.05 -2.63 -2.12
CA LEU A 28 24.75 -3.68 -1.16
C LEU A 28 25.49 -4.98 -1.51
N GLU A 29 25.53 -5.33 -2.80
CA GLU A 29 26.30 -6.48 -3.28
C GLU A 29 27.81 -6.32 -3.01
N ARG A 30 28.37 -5.15 -3.33
CA ARG A 30 29.79 -4.85 -3.04
C ARG A 30 30.10 -4.93 -1.55
N TRP A 31 29.21 -4.41 -0.71
CA TRP A 31 29.36 -4.48 0.74
C TRP A 31 29.37 -5.94 1.22
N ALA A 32 28.46 -6.77 0.71
CA ALA A 32 28.41 -8.19 1.06
C ALA A 32 29.70 -8.93 0.65
N CYS A 33 30.22 -8.65 -0.55
CA CYS A 33 31.51 -9.19 -1.01
C CYS A 33 32.68 -8.74 -0.12
N ALA A 34 32.76 -7.46 0.22
CA ALA A 34 33.83 -6.90 1.05
C ALA A 34 33.82 -7.48 2.48
N ASN A 35 32.64 -7.82 3.00
CA ASN A 35 32.49 -8.40 4.33
C ASN A 35 32.44 -9.95 4.32
N LEU A 36 32.64 -10.58 3.15
CA LEU A 36 32.54 -12.04 2.97
C LEU A 36 31.20 -12.63 3.46
N VAL A 37 30.13 -11.82 3.41
CA VAL A 37 28.79 -12.23 3.83
C VAL A 37 28.02 -12.75 2.64
N LYS A 38 27.46 -13.96 2.75
CA LYS A 38 26.58 -14.51 1.73
C LYS A 38 25.23 -13.79 1.76
N PHE A 39 25.02 -12.87 0.83
CA PHE A 39 23.73 -12.20 0.66
C PHE A 39 22.66 -13.19 0.19
N LYS A 40 21.54 -13.27 0.92
CA LYS A 40 20.43 -14.18 0.59
C LYS A 40 19.48 -13.50 -0.41
N ARG A 41 19.82 -13.59 -1.70
CA ARG A 41 19.06 -12.95 -2.82
C ARG A 41 17.58 -13.31 -2.83
N ALA A 42 17.23 -14.56 -2.55
CA ALA A 42 15.83 -15.03 -2.48
C ALA A 42 14.97 -14.35 -1.39
N LYS A 43 15.57 -13.55 -0.49
CA LYS A 43 14.85 -12.73 0.49
C LYS A 43 14.75 -11.27 0.09
N CYS A 44 15.38 -10.88 -1.01
CA CYS A 44 15.29 -9.54 -1.55
C CYS A 44 14.11 -9.53 -2.53
N GLU A 45 13.09 -8.76 -2.20
CA GLU A 45 11.95 -8.50 -3.07
C GLU A 45 11.85 -7.00 -3.30
N VAL A 46 11.46 -6.61 -4.52
CA VAL A 46 11.17 -5.21 -4.82
C VAL A 46 9.69 -4.96 -4.73
N LEU A 47 9.31 -4.05 -3.83
CA LEU A 47 7.95 -3.57 -3.69
C LEU A 47 7.68 -2.43 -4.68
N HIS A 48 6.77 -2.64 -5.63
CA HIS A 48 6.35 -1.59 -6.57
C HIS A 48 5.13 -0.84 -6.05
N VAL A 49 5.37 0.30 -5.41
CA VAL A 49 4.30 1.18 -4.93
C VAL A 49 3.86 2.13 -6.04
N GLY A 50 2.55 2.19 -6.32
CA GLY A 50 1.95 3.24 -7.16
C GLY A 50 1.40 2.81 -8.52
N ARG A 51 0.21 3.32 -8.86
CA ARG A 51 -0.52 3.05 -10.12
C ARG A 51 0.25 3.38 -11.41
N ARG A 52 1.20 4.32 -11.37
CA ARG A 52 2.05 4.71 -12.52
C ARG A 52 3.43 4.06 -12.50
N ASN A 53 3.69 3.16 -11.57
CA ASN A 53 4.98 2.50 -11.46
C ASN A 53 4.99 1.29 -12.41
N ALA A 54 5.44 1.49 -13.64
CA ALA A 54 5.70 0.37 -14.54
C ALA A 54 6.73 -0.56 -13.88
N LYS A 55 6.31 -1.77 -13.50
CA LYS A 55 7.12 -2.80 -12.82
C LYS A 55 8.52 -2.84 -13.47
N HIS A 56 9.51 -2.36 -12.74
CA HIS A 56 10.89 -2.32 -13.22
C HIS A 56 11.61 -3.54 -12.71
N ASN A 57 12.29 -4.25 -13.61
CA ASN A 57 13.13 -5.37 -13.20
C ASN A 57 14.46 -4.81 -12.70
N TYR A 58 14.81 -5.18 -11.48
CA TYR A 58 16.11 -4.89 -10.89
C TYR A 58 16.96 -6.15 -10.88
N ARG A 59 18.28 -5.95 -10.93
CA ARG A 59 19.25 -7.05 -10.90
C ARG A 59 20.08 -6.95 -9.64
N LEU A 60 20.44 -8.08 -9.07
CA LEU A 60 21.57 -8.16 -8.15
C LEU A 60 22.56 -9.14 -8.77
N GLY A 61 23.79 -8.71 -9.07
CA GLY A 61 24.77 -9.55 -9.76
C GLY A 61 24.30 -9.95 -11.15
N GLU A 62 24.18 -11.24 -11.43
CA GLU A 62 23.68 -11.77 -12.71
C GLU A 62 22.19 -12.16 -12.66
N GLU A 63 21.56 -12.12 -11.49
CA GLU A 63 20.20 -12.60 -11.26
C GLU A 63 19.18 -11.47 -11.14
N TRP A 64 17.98 -11.69 -11.66
CA TRP A 64 16.85 -10.77 -11.53
C TRP A 64 16.17 -10.91 -10.16
N ILE A 65 15.80 -9.78 -9.57
CA ILE A 65 15.09 -9.75 -8.29
C ILE A 65 13.59 -9.94 -8.56
N GLU A 66 12.95 -10.80 -7.77
CA GLU A 66 11.51 -10.99 -7.84
C GLU A 66 10.75 -9.74 -7.38
N SER A 67 9.67 -9.44 -8.09
CA SER A 67 8.75 -8.37 -7.75
C SER A 67 7.51 -8.96 -7.08
N SER A 68 7.14 -8.46 -5.91
CA SER A 68 5.87 -8.81 -5.27
C SER A 68 4.84 -7.69 -5.45
N PRO A 69 3.54 -8.05 -5.62
CA PRO A 69 2.47 -7.05 -5.57
C PRO A 69 2.43 -6.41 -4.18
N GLU A 70 1.92 -5.17 -4.09
CA GLU A 70 1.80 -4.44 -2.82
C GLU A 70 1.02 -5.25 -1.77
N LYS A 71 1.78 -5.89 -0.87
CA LYS A 71 1.26 -6.61 0.28
C LYS A 71 2.08 -6.16 1.48
N ASP A 72 1.56 -5.20 2.23
CA ASP A 72 2.16 -4.82 3.49
C ASP A 72 1.35 -5.39 4.66
N LEU A 73 2.03 -6.03 5.61
CA LEU A 73 1.62 -6.35 6.99
C LEU A 73 0.11 -6.55 7.30
N GLY A 74 -0.64 -7.26 6.45
CA GLY A 74 -2.07 -7.55 6.64
C GLY A 74 -3.05 -6.47 6.12
N VAL A 75 -2.54 -5.39 5.53
CA VAL A 75 -3.34 -4.39 4.83
C VAL A 75 -3.29 -4.67 3.33
N LEU A 76 -4.42 -5.11 2.78
CA LEU A 76 -4.62 -5.24 1.34
C LEU A 76 -4.69 -3.84 0.74
N ILE A 77 -3.57 -3.40 0.20
CA ILE A 77 -3.50 -2.18 -0.58
C ILE A 77 -4.05 -2.52 -1.98
N ASP A 78 -5.17 -1.91 -2.35
CA ASP A 78 -5.77 -2.06 -3.67
C ASP A 78 -4.74 -1.66 -4.75
N GLU A 79 -4.70 -2.38 -5.87
CA GLU A 79 -3.76 -2.17 -6.97
C GLU A 79 -3.78 -0.72 -7.52
N LYS A 80 -4.88 0.00 -7.32
CA LYS A 80 -5.03 1.39 -7.76
C LYS A 80 -4.64 2.41 -6.68
N LEU A 81 -4.21 1.96 -5.50
CA LEU A 81 -3.97 2.77 -4.31
C LEU A 81 -5.16 3.67 -3.93
N ASN A 82 -6.38 3.23 -4.24
CA ASN A 82 -7.55 4.08 -4.08
C ASN A 82 -8.07 4.06 -2.63
N MET A 83 -7.59 5.00 -1.82
CA MET A 83 -8.11 5.23 -0.47
C MET A 83 -9.63 5.48 -0.45
N THR A 84 -10.17 6.06 -1.53
CA THR A 84 -11.62 6.32 -1.66
C THR A 84 -12.43 5.04 -1.65
N GLN A 85 -11.93 3.94 -2.24
CA GLN A 85 -12.65 2.66 -2.23
C GLN A 85 -12.78 2.10 -0.81
N GLN A 86 -11.74 2.22 0.02
CA GLN A 86 -11.82 1.83 1.43
C GLN A 86 -12.86 2.67 2.18
N SER A 87 -12.90 3.99 1.94
CA SER A 87 -13.94 4.86 2.50
C SER A 87 -15.35 4.50 2.01
N VAL A 88 -15.52 4.16 0.74
CA VAL A 88 -16.81 3.71 0.18
C VAL A 88 -17.24 2.39 0.82
N LEU A 89 -16.34 1.41 0.96
CA LEU A 89 -16.64 0.12 1.59
C LEU A 89 -16.98 0.28 3.07
N ALA A 90 -16.24 1.12 3.80
CA ALA A 90 -16.54 1.44 5.19
C ALA A 90 -17.92 2.11 5.34
N ALA A 91 -18.23 3.07 4.47
CA ALA A 91 -19.54 3.73 4.44
C ALA A 91 -20.67 2.75 4.09
N GLN A 92 -20.47 1.86 3.12
CA GLN A 92 -21.45 0.82 2.76
C GLN A 92 -21.74 -0.10 3.94
N LYS A 93 -20.71 -0.52 4.68
CA LYS A 93 -20.88 -1.36 5.87
C LYS A 93 -21.63 -0.63 6.98
N ALA A 94 -21.23 0.61 7.29
CA ALA A 94 -21.91 1.42 8.29
C ALA A 94 -23.39 1.68 7.94
N ASN A 95 -23.70 1.91 6.65
CA ASN A 95 -25.06 2.08 6.18
C ASN A 95 -25.89 0.79 6.29
N GLY A 96 -25.28 -0.37 6.06
CA GLY A 96 -25.91 -1.68 6.29
C GLY A 96 -26.28 -1.87 7.75
N ASP A 97 -25.35 -1.60 8.67
CA ASP A 97 -25.58 -1.72 10.11
C ASP A 97 -26.66 -0.74 10.60
N LEU A 98 -26.62 0.52 10.14
CA LEU A 98 -27.66 1.51 10.42
C LEU A 98 -29.04 1.09 9.91
N GLY A 99 -29.11 0.50 8.72
CA GLY A 99 -30.35 -0.04 8.15
C GLY A 99 -30.94 -1.15 9.03
N CYS A 100 -30.10 -2.07 9.50
CA CYS A 100 -30.51 -3.14 10.43
C CYS A 100 -31.06 -2.58 11.75
N ILE A 101 -30.40 -1.57 12.32
CA ILE A 101 -30.85 -0.91 13.56
C ILE A 101 -32.21 -0.24 13.33
N THR A 102 -32.33 0.54 12.24
CA THR A 102 -33.56 1.26 11.89
C THR A 102 -34.72 0.29 11.72
N ASN A 103 -34.55 -0.78 10.94
CA ASN A 103 -35.58 -1.80 10.77
C ASN A 103 -35.98 -2.49 12.08
N SER A 104 -35.02 -2.71 12.98
CA SER A 104 -35.29 -3.30 14.30
C SER A 104 -36.11 -2.37 15.19
N VAL A 105 -35.82 -1.06 15.17
CA VAL A 105 -36.59 -0.04 15.90
C VAL A 105 -38.01 0.09 15.32
N THR A 106 -38.14 0.17 14.01
CA THR A 106 -39.44 0.28 13.32
C THR A 106 -40.30 -0.98 13.49
N ARG A 107 -39.68 -2.16 13.58
CA ARG A 107 -40.41 -3.40 13.87
C ARG A 107 -40.90 -3.43 15.32
N ARG A 108 -40.03 -3.09 16.29
CA ARG A 108 -40.41 -3.01 17.71
C ARG A 108 -41.51 -1.99 17.98
N SER A 109 -41.50 -0.84 17.30
CA SER A 109 -42.56 0.16 17.45
C SER A 109 -43.92 -0.31 16.93
N ARG A 110 -43.94 -1.30 16.03
CA ARG A 110 -45.16 -1.94 15.52
C ARG A 110 -45.70 -3.05 16.44
N GLU A 111 -44.83 -3.68 17.22
CA GLU A 111 -45.16 -4.81 18.10
C GLU A 111 -45.41 -4.43 19.57
N GLY A 112 -45.27 -3.14 19.91
CA GLY A 112 -45.73 -2.60 21.20
C GLY A 112 -44.67 -1.73 21.87
N ILE A 113 -44.92 -0.42 21.91
CA ILE A 113 -44.33 0.46 22.90
C ILE A 113 -45.37 0.58 24.01
N LEU A 114 -45.10 -0.01 25.18
CA LEU A 114 -45.81 0.38 26.40
C LEU A 114 -45.36 1.80 26.75
N PRO A 115 -46.29 2.74 26.97
CA PRO A 115 -45.92 4.06 27.46
C PRO A 115 -45.36 3.92 28.88
N LEU A 116 -44.34 4.74 29.18
CA LEU A 116 -43.86 4.97 30.53
C LEU A 116 -44.87 5.80 31.34
#